data_AF-A0A960G787-F1
#
_entry.id   AF-A0A960G787-F1
#
_cell.length_a   1.000
_cell.length_b   1.000
_cell.length_c   1.000
_cell.angle_alpha   90.00
_cell.angle_beta   90.00
_cell.angle_gamma   90.00
#
_symmetry.space_group_name_H-M   'P 1'
#
loop_
_entity.id
_entity.type
_entity.pdbx_description
1 polymer ?
#
loop_
_entity_poly.entity_id
_entity_poly.type
_entity_poly.pdbx_seq_one_letter_code
_entity_poly.pdbx_strand_id
1 'polypeptide(L)'
;MTESVDARYRDASLPIEERVEILLGQLTLEEKAGLFFQTMILPGPDGELVPANPAFGLPSAEEYVHGRAMNHFNVLGAAPEAGALASWHNRLQELAASTRLGIPVTLSSDPRHTTSDNPGAALQAGSFSTWPEPLGLAALRDEALVERFGDVARQEYAAVGIRLALHPQVDLATEPRWSRQLQTFGEEVDVASRLGAAYIRGFQGAELGPGSVACMVKHFPGGGPQLDGEDPHFAHGREQVYPGGEFARHLRPFEAAFAAGVSQVMPYYGMPVGTGLEEVGFSFNAAVVTGLLRERYGFDGVVCTDWGLVTDSVIMGDPFPARAWGVEHLSPAERMVKLLDAGIDQFGGEACPELLVEVVRSGAVGEARLDVSARRLLREKFVLGLFDDPYVDVERARAVVGAPEFREAGLAAQRASVVLLVNGGSVLPFAPGQRLYVEGVDAGIASGYGTVVATPAEADVAVLRLPAPWETRPTAFENRFHSGSLDFPEAVVGHVLEVARAVPTVLDVFCERPAILTPFADQVAALLASFGTSDAALLDVLTGAAAPQGVLPFDLPRSMDAVIASRPDVPFDTADPLFHFGHGLRY
;
A
#
# COMPACT_ATOMS: atom_id res chain seq x y z
N MET A 1 -38.18 -26.71 -4.34
CA MET A 1 -38.76 -25.83 -3.30
C MET A 1 -37.64 -24.91 -2.86
N THR A 2 -37.91 -23.63 -2.59
CA THR A 2 -36.94 -22.80 -1.87
C THR A 2 -36.90 -23.28 -0.42
N GLU A 3 -35.73 -23.70 0.05
CA GLU A 3 -35.55 -24.01 1.46
C GLU A 3 -35.68 -22.73 2.28
N SER A 4 -36.31 -22.81 3.45
CA SER A 4 -36.52 -21.67 4.32
C SER A 4 -35.20 -21.30 4.98
N VAL A 5 -34.66 -20.12 4.67
CA VAL A 5 -33.44 -19.61 5.28
C VAL A 5 -33.63 -19.51 6.79
N ASP A 6 -32.81 -20.21 7.57
CA ASP A 6 -32.69 -20.02 9.01
C ASP A 6 -31.98 -18.70 9.26
N ALA A 7 -32.77 -17.68 9.56
CA ALA A 7 -32.29 -16.31 9.74
C ALA A 7 -31.54 -16.07 11.06
N ARG A 8 -31.34 -17.09 11.92
CA ARG A 8 -30.67 -16.93 13.22
C ARG A 8 -29.23 -16.42 13.14
N TYR A 9 -28.52 -16.54 12.00
CA TYR A 9 -27.22 -15.87 11.82
C TYR A 9 -27.33 -14.34 11.86
N ARG A 10 -28.53 -13.76 11.73
CA ARG A 10 -28.81 -12.31 11.91
C ARG A 10 -29.20 -11.95 13.35
N ASP A 11 -29.23 -12.90 14.27
CA ASP A 11 -29.49 -12.64 15.69
C ASP A 11 -28.18 -12.25 16.39
N ALA A 12 -28.00 -10.95 16.62
CA ALA A 12 -26.84 -10.37 17.31
C ALA A 12 -26.70 -10.79 18.79
N SER A 13 -27.67 -11.51 19.36
CA SER A 13 -27.56 -12.08 20.71
C SER A 13 -26.90 -13.47 20.74
N LEU A 14 -26.71 -14.12 19.59
CA LEU A 14 -26.00 -15.39 19.47
C LEU A 14 -24.48 -15.20 19.36
N PRO A 15 -23.66 -16.15 19.86
CA PRO A 15 -22.21 -16.13 19.66
C PRO A 15 -21.84 -16.10 18.18
N ILE A 16 -20.77 -15.38 17.83
CA ILE A 16 -20.30 -15.25 16.43
C ILE A 16 -20.08 -16.61 15.77
N GLU A 17 -19.51 -17.59 16.48
CA GLU A 17 -19.31 -18.95 15.92
C GLU A 17 -20.65 -19.62 15.56
N GLU A 18 -21.69 -19.48 16.38
CA GLU A 18 -23.01 -20.04 16.08
C GLU A 18 -23.61 -19.36 14.85
N ARG A 19 -23.48 -18.03 14.75
CA ARG A 19 -23.91 -17.26 13.58
C ARG A 19 -23.17 -17.69 12.30
N VAL A 20 -21.86 -17.94 12.39
CA VAL A 20 -21.03 -18.44 11.27
C VAL A 20 -21.45 -19.84 10.85
N GLU A 21 -21.59 -20.81 11.75
CA GLU A 21 -21.99 -22.17 11.38
C GLU A 21 -23.41 -22.23 10.80
N ILE A 22 -24.36 -21.45 11.35
CA ILE A 22 -25.74 -21.36 10.82
C ILE A 22 -25.74 -20.81 9.39
N LEU A 23 -24.90 -19.82 9.08
CA LEU A 23 -24.81 -19.26 7.72
C LEU A 23 -24.04 -20.20 6.76
N LEU A 24 -22.90 -20.73 7.21
CA LEU A 24 -22.04 -21.63 6.43
C LEU A 24 -22.77 -22.89 6.00
N GLY A 25 -23.55 -23.50 6.90
CA GLY A 25 -24.38 -24.67 6.63
C GLY A 25 -25.57 -24.43 5.69
N GLN A 26 -25.77 -23.20 5.22
CA GLN A 26 -26.83 -22.83 4.27
C GLN A 26 -26.33 -22.34 2.90
N LEU A 27 -25.02 -22.11 2.73
CA LEU A 27 -24.44 -21.66 1.45
C LEU A 27 -24.58 -22.74 0.35
N THR A 28 -24.90 -22.33 -0.89
CA THR A 28 -24.60 -23.17 -2.06
C THR A 28 -23.10 -23.11 -2.40
N LEU A 29 -22.62 -24.04 -3.23
CA LEU A 29 -21.24 -24.02 -3.70
C LEU A 29 -20.89 -22.72 -4.46
N GLU A 30 -21.83 -22.16 -5.22
CA GLU A 30 -21.69 -20.88 -5.92
C GLU A 30 -21.58 -19.69 -4.96
N GLU A 31 -22.47 -19.61 -3.96
CA GLU A 31 -22.42 -18.54 -2.94
C GLU A 31 -21.16 -18.65 -2.07
N LYS A 32 -20.75 -19.88 -1.76
CA LYS A 32 -19.51 -20.18 -1.05
C LYS A 32 -18.30 -19.75 -1.88
N ALA A 33 -18.29 -20.04 -3.18
CA ALA A 33 -17.23 -19.60 -4.09
C ALA A 33 -17.15 -18.07 -4.20
N GLY A 34 -18.28 -17.36 -4.22
CA GLY A 34 -18.32 -15.89 -4.27
C GLY A 34 -17.61 -15.19 -3.10
N LEU A 35 -17.43 -15.85 -1.95
CA LEU A 35 -16.62 -15.33 -0.84
C LEU A 35 -15.12 -15.20 -1.19
N PHE A 36 -14.60 -16.07 -2.07
CA PHE A 36 -13.17 -16.27 -2.31
C PHE A 36 -12.52 -15.24 -3.23
N PHE A 37 -13.26 -14.25 -3.74
CA PHE A 37 -12.76 -13.33 -4.75
C PHE A 37 -12.83 -11.89 -4.28
N GLN A 38 -11.70 -11.18 -4.38
CA GLN A 38 -11.56 -9.78 -3.98
C GLN A 38 -10.95 -8.98 -5.13
N THR A 39 -11.81 -8.34 -5.93
CA THR A 39 -11.41 -7.63 -7.16
C THR A 39 -11.74 -6.13 -7.12
N MET A 40 -11.35 -5.38 -8.15
CA MET A 40 -11.63 -3.95 -8.24
C MET A 40 -13.10 -3.67 -8.55
N ILE A 41 -13.68 -2.70 -7.85
CA ILE A 41 -14.97 -2.10 -8.15
C ILE A 41 -14.84 -0.57 -8.20
N LEU A 42 -15.61 0.08 -9.07
CA LEU A 42 -15.61 1.54 -9.23
C LEU A 42 -16.87 2.16 -8.63
N PRO A 43 -16.76 3.24 -7.85
CA PRO A 43 -17.91 4.07 -7.48
C PRO A 43 -18.34 4.94 -8.68
N GLY A 44 -19.63 5.23 -8.77
CA GLY A 44 -20.14 6.25 -9.68
C GLY A 44 -19.87 7.66 -9.14
N PRO A 45 -19.67 8.68 -10.01
CA PRO A 45 -19.36 10.05 -9.60
C PRO A 45 -20.41 10.67 -8.66
N ASP A 46 -21.69 10.36 -8.86
CA ASP A 46 -22.81 10.89 -8.06
C ASP A 46 -23.28 9.89 -6.98
N GLY A 47 -22.47 8.86 -6.70
CA GLY A 47 -22.78 7.82 -5.72
C GLY A 47 -23.71 6.73 -6.25
N GLU A 48 -23.75 6.50 -7.57
CA GLU A 48 -24.53 5.46 -8.23
C GLU A 48 -23.73 4.17 -8.48
N LEU A 49 -24.43 3.03 -8.61
CA LEU A 49 -23.81 1.77 -9.03
C LEU A 49 -23.53 1.83 -10.53
N VAL A 50 -22.26 1.72 -10.91
CA VAL A 50 -21.84 1.83 -12.32
C VAL A 50 -22.28 0.61 -13.14
N PRO A 51 -22.61 0.80 -14.44
CA PRO A 51 -22.72 -0.31 -15.38
C PRO A 51 -21.35 -0.96 -15.62
N ALA A 52 -21.34 -2.13 -16.28
CA ALA A 52 -20.10 -2.78 -16.67
C ALA A 52 -19.24 -1.85 -17.55
N ASN A 53 -17.92 -1.92 -17.40
CA ASN A 53 -16.95 -1.09 -18.09
C ASN A 53 -16.01 -1.94 -18.96
N PRO A 54 -16.38 -2.20 -20.24
CA PRO A 54 -15.60 -3.07 -21.13
C PRO A 54 -14.17 -2.60 -21.39
N ALA A 55 -13.87 -1.30 -21.24
CA ALA A 55 -12.54 -0.75 -21.47
C ALA A 55 -11.50 -1.20 -20.41
N PHE A 56 -11.97 -1.63 -19.23
CA PHE A 56 -11.15 -2.18 -18.15
C PHE A 56 -11.50 -3.64 -17.82
N GLY A 57 -12.36 -4.28 -18.62
CA GLY A 57 -12.82 -5.65 -18.39
C GLY A 57 -13.71 -5.85 -17.16
N LEU A 58 -14.19 -4.77 -16.52
CA LEU A 58 -14.90 -4.84 -15.24
C LEU A 58 -16.41 -5.08 -15.43
N PRO A 59 -16.98 -6.15 -14.85
CA PRO A 59 -18.43 -6.29 -14.62
C PRO A 59 -19.11 -5.11 -13.92
N SER A 60 -20.45 -5.11 -13.96
CA SER A 60 -21.27 -4.25 -13.11
C SER A 60 -21.36 -4.80 -11.68
N ALA A 61 -21.74 -3.96 -10.72
CA ALA A 61 -22.05 -4.40 -9.36
C ALA A 61 -23.12 -5.51 -9.34
N GLU A 62 -24.13 -5.40 -10.19
CA GLU A 62 -25.20 -6.41 -10.40
C GLU A 62 -24.63 -7.79 -10.78
N GLU A 63 -23.75 -7.84 -11.78
CA GLU A 63 -23.12 -9.07 -12.26
C GLU A 63 -22.18 -9.68 -11.20
N TYR A 64 -21.42 -8.86 -10.48
CA TYR A 64 -20.61 -9.34 -9.36
C TYR A 64 -21.46 -9.92 -8.22
N VAL A 65 -22.47 -9.19 -7.74
CA VAL A 65 -23.21 -9.55 -6.51
C VAL A 65 -24.31 -10.60 -6.76
N HIS A 66 -25.08 -10.49 -7.86
CA HIS A 66 -26.11 -11.47 -8.19
C HIS A 66 -25.64 -12.56 -9.16
N GLY A 67 -24.82 -12.21 -10.16
CA GLY A 67 -24.31 -13.19 -11.13
C GLY A 67 -23.23 -14.11 -10.55
N ARG A 68 -22.37 -13.58 -9.68
CA ARG A 68 -21.16 -14.26 -9.16
C ARG A 68 -21.11 -14.43 -7.63
N ALA A 69 -22.15 -13.97 -6.91
CA ALA A 69 -22.23 -13.97 -5.44
C ALA A 69 -21.05 -13.26 -4.71
N MET A 70 -20.30 -12.41 -5.42
CA MET A 70 -19.10 -11.77 -4.89
C MET A 70 -19.45 -10.66 -3.90
N ASN A 71 -18.70 -10.62 -2.79
CA ASN A 71 -18.98 -9.72 -1.67
C ASN A 71 -17.70 -9.20 -0.96
N HIS A 72 -16.57 -9.19 -1.67
CA HIS A 72 -15.34 -8.49 -1.27
C HIS A 72 -14.82 -7.70 -2.47
N PHE A 73 -14.57 -6.40 -2.30
CA PHE A 73 -14.08 -5.55 -3.40
C PHE A 73 -13.08 -4.50 -2.93
N ASN A 74 -12.11 -4.15 -3.76
CA ASN A 74 -11.24 -2.99 -3.57
C ASN A 74 -11.83 -1.78 -4.31
N VAL A 75 -12.04 -0.66 -3.62
CA VAL A 75 -12.61 0.54 -4.24
C VAL A 75 -11.52 1.19 -5.10
N LEU A 76 -11.66 1.16 -6.42
CA LEU A 76 -10.66 1.70 -7.36
C LEU A 76 -10.86 3.21 -7.59
N GLY A 77 -9.76 3.90 -7.89
CA GLY A 77 -9.75 5.30 -8.33
C GLY A 77 -9.69 6.33 -7.19
N ALA A 78 -9.65 7.61 -7.58
CA ALA A 78 -9.88 8.71 -6.67
C ALA A 78 -11.30 8.60 -6.12
N ALA A 79 -11.47 8.75 -4.80
CA ALA A 79 -12.80 8.79 -4.22
C ALA A 79 -13.59 10.01 -4.76
N PRO A 80 -14.88 9.86 -5.10
CA PRO A 80 -15.77 11.02 -5.23
C PRO A 80 -15.91 11.72 -3.86
N GLU A 81 -16.73 12.77 -3.76
CA GLU A 81 -17.02 13.38 -2.45
C GLU A 81 -17.44 12.30 -1.44
N ALA A 82 -17.01 12.41 -0.18
CA ALA A 82 -17.25 11.40 0.86
C ALA A 82 -18.73 10.99 0.99
N GLY A 83 -19.66 11.95 0.84
CA GLY A 83 -21.10 11.67 0.84
C GLY A 83 -21.60 10.88 -0.39
N ALA A 84 -20.98 11.05 -1.56
CA ALA A 84 -21.26 10.25 -2.75
C ALA A 84 -20.68 8.82 -2.59
N LEU A 85 -19.46 8.68 -2.05
CA LEU A 85 -18.87 7.36 -1.76
C LEU A 85 -19.70 6.58 -0.71
N ALA A 86 -20.13 7.25 0.37
CA ALA A 86 -21.04 6.69 1.37
C ALA A 86 -22.41 6.30 0.78
N SER A 87 -22.96 7.14 -0.13
CA SER A 87 -24.22 6.82 -0.83
C SER A 87 -24.09 5.61 -1.75
N TRP A 88 -22.96 5.48 -2.46
CA TRP A 88 -22.65 4.32 -3.31
C TRP A 88 -22.48 3.05 -2.48
N HIS A 89 -21.74 3.11 -1.38
CA HIS A 89 -21.61 2.00 -0.43
C HIS A 89 -22.97 1.51 0.04
N ASN A 90 -23.86 2.42 0.47
CA ASN A 90 -25.18 2.02 0.94
C ASN A 90 -26.01 1.32 -0.15
N ARG A 91 -25.96 1.79 -1.42
CA ARG A 91 -26.62 1.10 -2.55
C ARG A 91 -26.02 -0.27 -2.85
N LEU A 92 -24.71 -0.42 -2.67
CA LEU A 92 -24.02 -1.71 -2.83
C LEU A 92 -24.41 -2.70 -1.72
N GLN A 93 -24.66 -2.21 -0.51
CA GLN A 93 -25.19 -3.01 0.61
C GLN A 93 -26.69 -3.31 0.45
N GLU A 94 -27.49 -2.40 -0.12
CA GLU A 94 -28.89 -2.67 -0.52
C GLU A 94 -28.97 -3.81 -1.55
N LEU A 95 -28.10 -3.75 -2.58
CA LEU A 95 -27.95 -4.81 -3.57
C LEU A 95 -27.56 -6.14 -2.92
N ALA A 96 -26.53 -6.14 -2.06
CA ALA A 96 -26.08 -7.33 -1.35
C ALA A 96 -27.15 -7.91 -0.42
N ALA A 97 -27.89 -7.07 0.31
CA ALA A 97 -28.99 -7.45 1.19
C ALA A 97 -30.17 -8.09 0.45
N SER A 98 -30.33 -7.82 -0.85
CA SER A 98 -31.36 -8.43 -1.71
C SER A 98 -31.02 -9.85 -2.19
N THR A 99 -29.77 -10.31 -2.02
CA THR A 99 -29.38 -11.71 -2.28
C THR A 99 -30.08 -12.68 -1.32
N ARG A 100 -30.13 -13.98 -1.67
CA ARG A 100 -30.84 -15.02 -0.90
C ARG A 100 -30.45 -15.05 0.59
N LEU A 101 -29.17 -14.84 0.88
CA LEU A 101 -28.62 -14.83 2.25
C LEU A 101 -28.30 -13.41 2.76
N GLY A 102 -28.34 -12.38 1.92
CA GLY A 102 -28.08 -10.99 2.32
C GLY A 102 -26.70 -10.81 2.96
N ILE A 103 -25.66 -11.44 2.41
CA ILE A 103 -24.30 -11.37 2.94
C ILE A 103 -23.72 -9.99 2.61
N PRO A 104 -23.29 -9.20 3.61
CA PRO A 104 -22.84 -7.82 3.40
C PRO A 104 -21.50 -7.79 2.67
N VAL A 105 -21.30 -6.72 1.89
CA VAL A 105 -20.04 -6.47 1.19
C VAL A 105 -18.98 -5.98 2.17
N THR A 106 -17.78 -6.54 2.07
CA THR A 106 -16.57 -5.93 2.65
C THR A 106 -15.93 -5.06 1.58
N LEU A 107 -15.93 -3.75 1.77
CA LEU A 107 -15.11 -2.85 0.95
C LEU A 107 -13.71 -2.71 1.52
N SER A 108 -12.74 -2.75 0.62
CA SER A 108 -11.32 -2.70 0.92
C SER A 108 -10.61 -1.55 0.18
N SER A 109 -9.39 -1.26 0.61
CA SER A 109 -8.61 -0.12 0.13
C SER A 109 -7.12 -0.35 0.23
N ASP A 110 -6.39 -0.17 -0.86
CA ASP A 110 -4.97 0.24 -0.83
C ASP A 110 -4.82 1.63 -0.17
N PRO A 111 -3.59 2.06 0.20
CA PRO A 111 -3.38 3.35 0.87
C PRO A 111 -3.94 4.54 0.07
N ARG A 112 -4.66 5.46 0.77
CA ARG A 112 -5.16 6.73 0.20
C ARG A 112 -4.82 8.00 0.98
N HIS A 113 -4.24 7.88 2.16
CA HIS A 113 -4.08 9.01 3.08
C HIS A 113 -2.75 9.75 2.87
N THR A 114 -2.17 9.74 1.67
CA THR A 114 -0.80 10.21 1.41
C THR A 114 -0.77 11.33 0.35
N THR A 115 0.23 12.22 0.42
CA THR A 115 0.48 13.21 -0.66
C THR A 115 1.37 12.62 -1.74
N SER A 116 0.87 11.64 -2.48
CA SER A 116 1.62 10.92 -3.53
C SER A 116 0.75 10.60 -4.73
N ASP A 117 1.33 10.71 -5.93
CA ASP A 117 0.75 10.26 -7.19
C ASP A 117 1.53 9.04 -7.73
N ASN A 118 1.66 7.99 -6.89
CA ASN A 118 2.05 6.66 -7.35
C ASN A 118 0.80 5.77 -7.55
N PRO A 119 0.14 5.80 -8.73
CA PRO A 119 -1.03 4.97 -9.03
C PRO A 119 -0.68 3.51 -9.40
N GLY A 120 0.54 3.05 -9.07
CA GLY A 120 0.92 1.65 -9.12
C GLY A 120 0.75 0.95 -7.76
N ALA A 121 1.00 1.68 -6.66
CA ALA A 121 0.94 1.14 -5.29
C ALA A 121 -0.07 1.85 -4.36
N ALA A 122 -0.50 3.07 -4.68
CA ALA A 122 -1.43 3.88 -3.89
C ALA A 122 -2.64 4.34 -4.71
N LEU A 123 -3.64 4.90 -4.03
CA LEU A 123 -4.85 5.47 -4.64
C LEU A 123 -5.02 6.93 -4.21
N GLN A 124 -5.46 7.80 -5.13
CA GLN A 124 -5.53 9.24 -4.87
C GLN A 124 -6.48 9.61 -3.73
N ALA A 125 -6.01 10.48 -2.83
CA ALA A 125 -6.71 10.86 -1.60
C ALA A 125 -8.07 11.54 -1.82
N GLY A 126 -8.24 12.33 -2.88
CA GLY A 126 -9.49 13.02 -3.18
C GLY A 126 -9.94 13.95 -2.06
N SER A 127 -10.94 13.53 -1.28
CA SER A 127 -11.49 14.30 -0.14
C SER A 127 -10.87 13.99 1.23
N PHE A 128 -10.10 12.90 1.36
CA PHE A 128 -9.52 12.41 2.62
C PHE A 128 -8.41 13.32 3.18
N SER A 129 -8.00 13.08 4.44
CA SER A 129 -6.82 13.72 5.02
C SER A 129 -5.52 13.18 4.39
N THR A 130 -4.53 14.05 4.21
CA THR A 130 -3.26 13.70 3.53
C THR A 130 -2.06 13.89 4.45
N TRP A 131 -1.25 12.85 4.52
CA TRP A 131 -0.13 12.66 5.44
C TRP A 131 1.14 12.32 4.64
N PRO A 132 2.31 12.17 5.30
CA PRO A 132 3.45 11.52 4.67
C PRO A 132 3.15 10.10 4.22
N GLU A 133 3.94 9.60 3.27
CA GLU A 133 4.02 8.16 3.00
C GLU A 133 4.66 7.43 4.20
N PRO A 134 4.53 6.09 4.32
CA PRO A 134 5.12 5.31 5.41
C PRO A 134 6.62 5.56 5.65
N LEU A 135 7.42 5.85 4.60
CA LEU A 135 8.82 6.31 4.78
C LEU A 135 8.93 7.64 5.54
N GLY A 136 8.00 8.59 5.33
CA GLY A 136 7.98 9.88 6.01
C GLY A 136 7.47 9.77 7.46
N LEU A 137 6.58 8.81 7.72
CA LEU A 137 6.24 8.41 9.09
C LEU A 137 7.44 7.73 9.78
N ALA A 138 8.20 6.90 9.06
CA ALA A 138 9.44 6.30 9.55
C ALA A 138 10.57 7.31 9.78
N ALA A 139 10.63 8.38 8.99
CA ALA A 139 11.57 9.48 9.22
C ALA A 139 11.34 10.20 10.57
N LEU A 140 10.12 10.13 11.11
CA LEU A 140 9.77 10.72 12.41
C LEU A 140 9.96 9.78 13.61
N ARG A 141 9.87 8.46 13.40
CA ARG A 141 10.08 7.42 14.43
C ARG A 141 9.15 7.50 15.66
N ASP A 142 8.07 8.30 15.59
CA ASP A 142 7.04 8.40 16.65
C ASP A 142 5.96 7.33 16.44
N GLU A 143 6.05 6.23 17.19
CA GLU A 143 5.02 5.17 17.23
C GLU A 143 3.63 5.71 17.58
N ALA A 144 3.55 6.70 18.47
CA ALA A 144 2.26 7.30 18.83
C ALA A 144 1.72 8.20 17.70
N LEU A 145 2.56 8.77 16.83
CA LEU A 145 2.10 9.45 15.61
C LEU A 145 1.52 8.46 14.61
N VAL A 146 2.17 7.31 14.43
CA VAL A 146 1.69 6.27 13.50
C VAL A 146 0.39 5.64 13.99
N GLU A 147 0.23 5.44 15.30
CA GLU A 147 -1.04 4.99 15.89
C GLU A 147 -2.15 6.06 15.77
N ARG A 148 -1.83 7.35 15.97
CA ARG A 148 -2.76 8.48 15.71
C ARG A 148 -3.16 8.57 14.23
N PHE A 149 -2.21 8.42 13.31
CA PHE A 149 -2.48 8.36 11.87
C PHE A 149 -3.44 7.22 11.54
N GLY A 150 -3.17 6.02 12.07
CA GLY A 150 -4.02 4.85 11.83
C GLY A 150 -5.44 5.05 12.36
N ASP A 151 -5.61 5.68 13.53
CA ASP A 151 -6.93 5.98 14.07
C ASP A 151 -7.70 7.05 13.25
N VAL A 152 -7.02 8.09 12.77
CA VAL A 152 -7.64 9.08 11.85
C VAL A 152 -8.09 8.38 10.56
N ALA A 153 -7.20 7.61 9.94
CA ALA A 153 -7.47 6.88 8.71
C ALA A 153 -8.61 5.84 8.88
N ARG A 154 -8.67 5.18 10.04
CA ARG A 154 -9.79 4.30 10.45
C ARG A 154 -11.10 5.06 10.51
N GLN A 155 -11.13 6.25 11.10
CA GLN A 155 -12.33 7.07 11.21
C GLN A 155 -12.83 7.53 9.83
N GLU A 156 -11.94 7.98 8.95
CA GLU A 156 -12.30 8.40 7.59
C GLU A 156 -12.78 7.22 6.73
N TYR A 157 -12.08 6.08 6.72
CA TYR A 157 -12.50 4.87 6.00
C TYR A 157 -13.83 4.30 6.51
N ALA A 158 -14.00 4.16 7.83
CA ALA A 158 -15.23 3.60 8.40
C ALA A 158 -16.45 4.50 8.14
N ALA A 159 -16.27 5.83 8.03
CA ALA A 159 -17.36 6.76 7.72
C ALA A 159 -17.90 6.61 6.28
N VAL A 160 -17.14 6.03 5.34
CA VAL A 160 -17.57 5.76 3.96
C VAL A 160 -17.84 4.27 3.68
N GLY A 161 -17.77 3.41 4.70
CA GLY A 161 -18.00 1.97 4.57
C GLY A 161 -16.80 1.16 4.09
N ILE A 162 -15.58 1.72 4.06
CA ILE A 162 -14.35 0.95 3.88
C ILE A 162 -14.02 0.26 5.21
N ARG A 163 -13.82 -1.07 5.17
CA ARG A 163 -13.71 -1.93 6.36
C ARG A 163 -12.48 -2.84 6.35
N LEU A 164 -11.71 -2.86 5.26
CA LEU A 164 -10.45 -3.59 5.12
C LEU A 164 -9.35 -2.70 4.48
N ALA A 165 -8.27 -2.46 5.22
CA ALA A 165 -7.05 -1.85 4.72
C ALA A 165 -6.14 -2.92 4.10
N LEU A 166 -5.79 -2.78 2.82
CA LEU A 166 -4.82 -3.62 2.10
C LEU A 166 -3.37 -3.20 2.43
N HIS A 167 -3.13 -2.91 3.71
CA HIS A 167 -1.92 -2.30 4.27
C HIS A 167 -1.96 -2.43 5.82
N PRO A 168 -0.84 -2.25 6.56
CA PRO A 168 0.47 -1.71 6.14
C PRO A 168 1.31 -2.66 5.28
N GLN A 169 2.19 -2.08 4.47
CA GLN A 169 3.36 -2.78 3.96
C GLN A 169 4.47 -2.70 5.03
N VAL A 170 5.02 -3.85 5.45
CA VAL A 170 6.03 -3.94 6.52
C VAL A 170 7.35 -4.56 6.05
N ASP A 171 7.47 -4.76 4.74
CA ASP A 171 8.69 -5.18 4.06
C ASP A 171 9.87 -4.25 4.42
N LEU A 172 11.08 -4.79 4.52
CA LEU A 172 12.29 -3.98 4.75
C LEU A 172 12.83 -3.43 3.43
N ALA A 173 13.27 -2.17 3.42
CA ALA A 173 13.85 -1.49 2.26
C ALA A 173 15.33 -1.88 1.98
N THR A 174 15.67 -3.16 1.93
CA THR A 174 17.08 -3.64 1.91
C THR A 174 17.76 -3.63 0.55
N GLU A 175 17.03 -3.62 -0.57
CA GLU A 175 17.57 -3.42 -1.91
C GLU A 175 17.30 -1.97 -2.34
N PRO A 176 18.33 -1.09 -2.40
CA PRO A 176 18.17 0.33 -2.71
C PRO A 176 17.41 0.62 -4.01
N ARG A 177 17.48 -0.25 -5.02
CA ARG A 177 16.79 -0.09 -6.31
C ARG A 177 15.29 -0.39 -6.25
N TRP A 178 14.81 -1.11 -5.24
CA TRP A 178 13.48 -1.72 -5.23
C TRP A 178 12.33 -0.71 -5.33
N SER A 179 11.50 -0.86 -6.36
CA SER A 179 10.32 -0.04 -6.70
C SER A 179 9.42 0.32 -5.51
N ARG A 180 9.10 -0.66 -4.63
CA ARG A 180 8.00 -0.54 -3.66
C ARG A 180 8.43 0.02 -2.29
N GLN A 181 9.63 0.58 -2.16
CA GLN A 181 10.17 1.08 -0.88
C GLN A 181 9.33 2.19 -0.23
N LEU A 182 8.64 3.03 -1.00
CA LEU A 182 7.87 4.18 -0.50
C LEU A 182 6.85 3.83 0.61
N GLN A 183 6.24 2.66 0.51
CA GLN A 183 5.22 2.18 1.45
C GLN A 183 5.80 1.38 2.63
N THR A 184 7.11 1.17 2.68
CA THR A 184 7.81 0.56 3.83
C THR A 184 8.04 1.57 4.94
N PHE A 185 8.51 1.08 6.08
CA PHE A 185 9.03 1.92 7.17
C PHE A 185 10.57 2.02 7.17
N GLY A 186 11.20 1.86 6.00
CA GLY A 186 12.65 1.86 5.83
C GLY A 186 13.28 0.47 5.94
N GLU A 187 14.61 0.41 6.06
CA GLU A 187 15.35 -0.85 6.13
C GLU A 187 15.62 -1.34 7.57
N GLU A 188 15.48 -0.44 8.56
CA GLU A 188 15.75 -0.79 9.95
C GLU A 188 14.60 -1.62 10.53
N VAL A 189 14.93 -2.86 10.85
CA VAL A 189 13.98 -3.91 11.24
C VAL A 189 13.24 -3.61 12.55
N ASP A 190 13.85 -2.97 13.54
CA ASP A 190 13.18 -2.63 14.80
C ASP A 190 12.23 -1.44 14.61
N VAL A 191 12.60 -0.41 13.82
CA VAL A 191 11.70 0.69 13.40
C VAL A 191 10.51 0.11 12.62
N ALA A 192 10.74 -0.70 11.59
CA ALA A 192 9.67 -1.26 10.78
C ALA A 192 8.72 -2.15 11.58
N SER A 193 9.27 -2.96 12.50
CA SER A 193 8.47 -3.78 13.43
C SER A 193 7.57 -2.94 14.33
N ARG A 194 8.11 -1.88 14.96
CA ARG A 194 7.35 -1.05 15.91
C ARG A 194 6.32 -0.15 15.23
N LEU A 195 6.68 0.49 14.11
CA LEU A 195 5.77 1.37 13.38
C LEU A 195 4.67 0.58 12.66
N GLY A 196 5.00 -0.57 12.05
CA GLY A 196 3.99 -1.47 11.47
C GLY A 196 2.98 -1.96 12.51
N ALA A 197 3.45 -2.34 13.71
CA ALA A 197 2.57 -2.70 14.82
C ALA A 197 1.70 -1.53 15.31
N ALA A 198 2.24 -0.31 15.38
CA ALA A 198 1.48 0.90 15.74
C ALA A 198 0.40 1.26 14.72
N TYR A 199 0.72 1.10 13.44
CA TYR A 199 -0.21 1.29 12.32
C TYR A 199 -1.42 0.35 12.44
N ILE A 200 -1.16 -0.94 12.68
CA ILE A 200 -2.21 -1.97 12.84
C ILE A 200 -3.10 -1.66 14.05
N ARG A 201 -2.54 -1.22 15.19
CA ARG A 201 -3.32 -0.82 16.36
C ARG A 201 -4.19 0.42 16.10
N GLY A 202 -3.72 1.38 15.31
CA GLY A 202 -4.53 2.54 14.92
C GLY A 202 -5.74 2.16 14.06
N PHE A 203 -5.56 1.25 13.09
CA PHE A 203 -6.65 0.78 12.22
C PHE A 203 -7.62 -0.19 12.90
N GLN A 204 -7.09 -1.15 13.66
CA GLN A 204 -7.91 -2.23 14.24
C GLN A 204 -8.39 -1.93 15.67
N GLY A 205 -7.72 -1.05 16.41
CA GLY A 205 -7.81 -0.99 17.87
C GLY A 205 -6.95 -2.08 18.54
N ALA A 206 -7.16 -2.31 19.83
CA ALA A 206 -6.46 -3.36 20.58
C ALA A 206 -6.97 -4.79 20.27
N GLU A 207 -8.24 -4.90 19.86
CA GLU A 207 -8.89 -6.12 19.36
C GLU A 207 -9.81 -5.71 18.20
N LEU A 208 -9.97 -6.58 17.20
CA LEU A 208 -10.85 -6.31 16.06
C LEU A 208 -12.33 -6.34 16.49
N GLY A 209 -13.12 -5.35 16.04
CA GLY A 209 -14.54 -5.24 16.36
C GLY A 209 -15.31 -4.24 15.48
N PRO A 210 -16.55 -3.86 15.84
CA PRO A 210 -17.37 -2.98 15.01
C PRO A 210 -16.80 -1.56 14.80
N GLY A 211 -15.94 -1.07 15.68
CA GLY A 211 -15.23 0.22 15.49
C GLY A 211 -14.05 0.17 14.53
N SER A 212 -13.59 -1.03 14.16
CA SER A 212 -12.31 -1.28 13.49
C SER A 212 -12.40 -1.19 11.96
N VAL A 213 -11.24 -0.99 11.34
CA VAL A 213 -10.97 -1.39 9.96
C VAL A 213 -9.93 -2.51 10.04
N ALA A 214 -10.22 -3.68 9.46
CA ALA A 214 -9.27 -4.80 9.45
C ALA A 214 -8.02 -4.43 8.65
N CYS A 215 -6.83 -4.88 9.08
CA CYS A 215 -5.59 -4.71 8.33
C CYS A 215 -5.18 -6.01 7.64
N MET A 216 -4.60 -5.86 6.45
CA MET A 216 -3.90 -6.89 5.71
C MET A 216 -2.42 -6.53 5.65
N VAL A 217 -1.57 -7.20 6.44
CA VAL A 217 -0.12 -6.94 6.42
C VAL A 217 0.51 -7.56 5.17
N LYS A 218 1.39 -6.81 4.50
CA LYS A 218 2.00 -7.22 3.23
C LYS A 218 3.50 -6.86 3.12
N HIS A 219 4.30 -7.56 2.31
CA HIS A 219 3.97 -8.73 1.50
C HIS A 219 4.76 -9.96 2.01
N PHE A 220 4.08 -10.87 2.70
CA PHE A 220 4.73 -11.99 3.41
C PHE A 220 5.47 -12.94 2.44
N PRO A 221 6.71 -13.38 2.72
CA PRO A 221 7.50 -13.23 3.95
C PRO A 221 8.40 -11.99 4.01
N GLY A 222 8.33 -11.08 3.03
CA GLY A 222 9.12 -9.85 2.96
C GLY A 222 9.55 -9.54 1.52
N GLY A 223 9.22 -8.35 1.02
CA GLY A 223 9.49 -7.93 -0.37
C GLY A 223 10.94 -7.53 -0.68
N GLY A 224 11.67 -6.97 0.29
CA GLY A 224 13.00 -6.36 0.14
C GLY A 224 14.12 -7.19 -0.56
N PRO A 225 14.23 -8.52 -0.38
CA PRO A 225 15.22 -9.41 -1.01
C PRO A 225 15.11 -9.58 -2.54
N GLN A 226 14.65 -8.54 -3.22
CA GLN A 226 14.27 -8.52 -4.62
C GLN A 226 15.52 -8.53 -5.52
N LEU A 227 15.65 -9.50 -6.43
CA LEU A 227 16.81 -9.53 -7.34
C LEU A 227 16.83 -8.27 -8.21
N ASP A 228 17.96 -7.57 -8.15
CA ASP A 228 18.24 -6.29 -8.79
C ASP A 228 17.22 -5.15 -8.53
N GLY A 229 16.33 -5.32 -7.54
CA GLY A 229 15.25 -4.39 -7.21
C GLY A 229 14.08 -4.37 -8.20
N GLU A 230 14.07 -5.27 -9.19
CA GLU A 230 13.03 -5.28 -10.23
C GLU A 230 11.70 -5.85 -9.70
N ASP A 231 10.58 -5.26 -10.13
CA ASP A 231 9.28 -5.55 -9.50
C ASP A 231 8.68 -6.90 -9.97
N PRO A 232 8.23 -7.79 -9.06
CA PRO A 232 7.70 -9.12 -9.41
C PRO A 232 6.27 -9.10 -9.97
N HIS A 233 5.67 -7.95 -10.24
CA HIS A 233 4.63 -7.88 -11.27
C HIS A 233 5.20 -8.35 -12.62
N PHE A 234 6.48 -8.07 -12.93
CA PHE A 234 7.09 -8.37 -14.22
C PHE A 234 7.98 -9.62 -14.17
N ALA A 235 8.00 -10.38 -15.26
CA ALA A 235 8.68 -11.68 -15.32
C ALA A 235 10.21 -11.61 -15.12
N HIS A 236 10.83 -10.44 -15.31
CA HIS A 236 12.25 -10.21 -15.01
C HIS A 236 12.51 -9.92 -13.53
N GLY A 237 11.52 -9.39 -12.80
CA GLY A 237 11.57 -9.14 -11.35
C GLY A 237 11.01 -10.28 -10.50
N ARG A 238 10.70 -11.45 -11.07
CA ARG A 238 10.04 -12.54 -10.32
C ARG A 238 10.89 -13.17 -9.21
N GLU A 239 12.21 -12.99 -9.22
CA GLU A 239 13.17 -13.77 -8.42
C GLU A 239 13.61 -13.01 -7.15
N GLN A 240 13.53 -13.66 -5.99
CA GLN A 240 14.13 -13.16 -4.74
C GLN A 240 15.35 -13.99 -4.35
N VAL A 241 16.38 -13.31 -3.86
CA VAL A 241 17.67 -13.90 -3.51
C VAL A 241 18.10 -13.52 -2.10
N TYR A 242 18.74 -14.45 -1.40
CA TYR A 242 19.14 -14.29 0.00
C TYR A 242 20.66 -14.50 0.20
N PRO A 243 21.54 -13.72 -0.48
CA PRO A 243 22.99 -13.89 -0.42
C PRO A 243 23.62 -13.54 0.94
N GLY A 244 22.93 -12.79 1.80
CA GLY A 244 23.28 -12.61 3.22
C GLY A 244 22.83 -13.77 4.12
N GLY A 245 21.81 -14.52 3.70
CA GLY A 245 21.14 -15.54 4.52
C GLY A 245 20.12 -14.95 5.50
N GLU A 246 19.69 -13.70 5.30
CA GLU A 246 18.92 -12.90 6.25
C GLU A 246 17.40 -13.10 6.16
N PHE A 247 16.92 -14.21 5.57
CA PHE A 247 15.48 -14.55 5.45
C PHE A 247 14.72 -14.40 6.79
N ALA A 248 15.34 -14.81 7.90
CA ALA A 248 14.74 -14.70 9.23
C ALA A 248 14.56 -13.24 9.73
N ARG A 249 15.32 -12.28 9.20
CA ARG A 249 15.21 -10.85 9.55
C ARG A 249 13.99 -10.22 8.91
N HIS A 250 13.72 -10.54 7.64
CA HIS A 250 12.55 -10.06 6.89
C HIS A 250 11.22 -10.50 7.50
N LEU A 251 11.22 -11.58 8.27
CA LEU A 251 10.04 -12.04 9.02
C LEU A 251 9.72 -11.19 10.27
N ARG A 252 10.68 -10.47 10.86
CA ARG A 252 10.51 -9.81 12.17
C ARG A 252 9.41 -8.73 12.18
N PRO A 253 9.21 -7.90 11.13
CA PRO A 253 8.09 -6.98 11.08
C PRO A 253 6.73 -7.69 11.02
N PHE A 254 6.66 -8.88 10.39
CA PHE A 254 5.46 -9.72 10.42
C PHE A 254 5.23 -10.36 11.79
N GLU A 255 6.28 -10.81 12.49
CA GLU A 255 6.19 -11.26 13.89
C GLU A 255 5.58 -10.15 14.79
N ALA A 256 5.95 -8.89 14.58
CA ALA A 256 5.36 -7.74 15.26
C ALA A 256 3.92 -7.44 14.82
N ALA A 257 3.57 -7.63 13.53
CA ALA A 257 2.20 -7.49 13.03
C ALA A 257 1.25 -8.56 13.60
N PHE A 258 1.71 -9.80 13.75
CA PHE A 258 0.96 -10.87 14.42
C PHE A 258 0.78 -10.57 15.91
N ALA A 259 1.80 -10.05 16.58
CA ALA A 259 1.69 -9.58 17.97
C ALA A 259 0.76 -8.37 18.15
N ALA A 260 0.54 -7.58 17.09
CA ALA A 260 -0.46 -6.51 17.02
C ALA A 260 -1.87 -7.00 16.61
N GLY A 261 -2.07 -8.31 16.42
CA GLY A 261 -3.37 -8.92 16.16
C GLY A 261 -3.93 -8.66 14.76
N VAL A 262 -3.08 -8.49 13.74
CA VAL A 262 -3.50 -8.25 12.35
C VAL A 262 -4.51 -9.29 11.84
N SER A 263 -5.59 -8.85 11.18
CA SER A 263 -6.67 -9.74 10.72
C SER A 263 -6.32 -10.56 9.49
N GLN A 264 -5.55 -9.99 8.56
CA GLN A 264 -5.25 -10.61 7.26
C GLN A 264 -3.76 -10.52 6.87
N VAL A 265 -3.33 -11.39 5.96
CA VAL A 265 -1.98 -11.40 5.37
C VAL A 265 -2.06 -11.53 3.85
N MET A 266 -1.25 -10.76 3.13
CA MET A 266 -1.00 -10.93 1.70
C MET A 266 0.38 -11.53 1.47
N PRO A 267 0.51 -12.75 0.90
CA PRO A 267 1.79 -13.29 0.47
C PRO A 267 2.26 -12.63 -0.84
N TYR A 268 3.55 -12.35 -0.95
CA TYR A 268 4.16 -11.66 -2.09
C TYR A 268 4.15 -12.48 -3.38
N TYR A 269 4.26 -11.80 -4.52
CA TYR A 269 4.46 -12.45 -5.82
C TYR A 269 5.78 -13.21 -5.91
N GLY A 270 6.85 -12.67 -5.29
CA GLY A 270 8.24 -13.11 -5.51
C GLY A 270 8.47 -14.61 -5.28
N MET A 271 9.46 -15.15 -6.00
CA MET A 271 9.84 -16.55 -5.99
C MET A 271 11.20 -16.71 -5.29
N PRO A 272 11.32 -17.49 -4.19
CA PRO A 272 12.57 -17.62 -3.45
C PRO A 272 13.54 -18.56 -4.18
N VAL A 273 14.68 -18.04 -4.65
CA VAL A 273 15.70 -18.81 -5.40
C VAL A 273 16.80 -19.31 -4.47
N GLY A 274 17.19 -20.59 -4.61
CA GLY A 274 18.32 -21.19 -3.89
C GLY A 274 18.14 -21.40 -2.38
N THR A 275 16.95 -21.10 -1.84
CA THR A 275 16.66 -21.11 -0.39
C THR A 275 16.40 -22.51 0.20
N GLY A 276 16.14 -23.51 -0.66
CA GLY A 276 15.65 -24.84 -0.25
C GLY A 276 14.13 -24.92 -0.04
N LEU A 277 13.41 -23.81 -0.20
CA LEU A 277 11.96 -23.81 -0.43
C LEU A 277 11.65 -24.26 -1.87
N GLU A 278 10.38 -24.54 -2.17
CA GLU A 278 9.92 -24.71 -3.55
C GLU A 278 10.10 -23.38 -4.32
N GLU A 279 10.77 -23.41 -5.48
CA GLU A 279 10.99 -22.24 -6.33
C GLU A 279 9.71 -21.93 -7.13
N VAL A 280 8.70 -21.43 -6.41
CA VAL A 280 7.42 -20.89 -6.90
C VAL A 280 7.06 -19.63 -6.11
N GLY A 281 6.27 -18.73 -6.70
CA GLY A 281 5.83 -17.48 -6.04
C GLY A 281 5.16 -17.75 -4.69
N PHE A 282 5.42 -16.93 -3.65
CA PHE A 282 5.11 -17.31 -2.25
C PHE A 282 3.66 -17.72 -1.98
N SER A 283 2.67 -17.12 -2.63
CA SER A 283 1.26 -17.54 -2.50
C SER A 283 1.01 -19.01 -2.89
N PHE A 284 1.81 -19.57 -3.80
CA PHE A 284 1.77 -20.97 -4.23
C PHE A 284 2.61 -21.92 -3.34
N ASN A 285 3.40 -21.36 -2.41
CA ASN A 285 4.41 -22.11 -1.66
C ASN A 285 3.83 -22.61 -0.32
N ALA A 286 3.46 -23.89 -0.28
CA ALA A 286 2.84 -24.52 0.90
C ALA A 286 3.74 -24.50 2.16
N ALA A 287 5.07 -24.53 2.00
CA ALA A 287 5.99 -24.44 3.13
C ALA A 287 6.01 -23.03 3.76
N VAL A 288 5.66 -21.99 3.01
CA VAL A 288 5.55 -20.61 3.49
C VAL A 288 4.13 -20.30 3.97
N VAL A 289 3.10 -20.61 3.16
CA VAL A 289 1.71 -20.29 3.52
C VAL A 289 1.16 -21.20 4.62
N THR A 290 1.40 -22.52 4.57
CA THR A 290 1.01 -23.43 5.67
C THR A 290 2.11 -23.58 6.70
N GLY A 291 3.30 -24.08 6.32
CA GLY A 291 4.36 -24.42 7.28
C GLY A 291 4.87 -23.26 8.12
N LEU A 292 5.13 -22.11 7.50
CA LEU A 292 5.64 -20.93 8.21
C LEU A 292 4.51 -20.10 8.86
N LEU A 293 3.48 -19.74 8.09
CA LEU A 293 2.42 -18.83 8.56
C LEU A 293 1.37 -19.53 9.44
N ARG A 294 0.79 -20.67 9.02
CA ARG A 294 -0.19 -21.40 9.86
C ARG A 294 0.47 -22.17 10.99
N GLU A 295 1.47 -23.01 10.69
CA GLU A 295 2.00 -23.97 11.66
C GLU A 295 3.04 -23.36 12.62
N ARG A 296 4.05 -22.63 12.11
CA ARG A 296 5.06 -22.00 12.98
C ARG A 296 4.55 -20.75 13.70
N TYR A 297 3.78 -19.88 13.03
CA TYR A 297 3.26 -18.65 13.64
C TYR A 297 1.86 -18.74 14.24
N GLY A 298 1.09 -19.80 13.94
CA GLY A 298 -0.27 -19.96 14.49
C GLY A 298 -1.31 -19.00 13.91
N PHE A 299 -1.06 -18.41 12.74
CA PHE A 299 -1.93 -17.40 12.16
C PHE A 299 -3.25 -17.99 11.62
N ASP A 300 -4.37 -17.69 12.27
CA ASP A 300 -5.71 -18.17 11.88
C ASP A 300 -6.59 -17.11 11.17
N GLY A 301 -6.03 -15.93 10.90
CA GLY A 301 -6.70 -14.88 10.10
C GLY A 301 -6.78 -15.21 8.60
N VAL A 302 -7.26 -14.28 7.79
CA VAL A 302 -7.45 -14.50 6.34
C VAL A 302 -6.11 -14.41 5.61
N VAL A 303 -5.81 -15.34 4.70
CA VAL A 303 -4.72 -15.21 3.73
C VAL A 303 -5.29 -14.95 2.34
N CYS A 304 -5.10 -13.74 1.81
CA CYS A 304 -5.53 -13.34 0.47
C CYS A 304 -4.30 -13.23 -0.45
N THR A 305 -4.38 -13.65 -1.71
CA THR A 305 -3.25 -13.45 -2.65
C THR A 305 -3.07 -11.96 -2.99
N ASP A 306 -1.87 -11.60 -3.47
CA ASP A 306 -1.69 -10.38 -4.28
C ASP A 306 -2.48 -10.49 -5.62
N TRP A 307 -2.41 -9.49 -6.50
CA TRP A 307 -3.34 -9.33 -7.63
C TRP A 307 -3.01 -10.19 -8.87
N GLY A 308 -3.94 -11.08 -9.27
CA GLY A 308 -3.92 -11.70 -10.61
C GLY A 308 -2.94 -12.88 -10.78
N LEU A 309 -2.95 -13.83 -9.83
CA LEU A 309 -2.09 -15.02 -9.85
C LEU A 309 -2.69 -16.19 -10.66
N VAL A 310 -3.98 -16.18 -10.97
CA VAL A 310 -4.68 -17.29 -11.63
C VAL A 310 -4.91 -16.99 -13.11
N THR A 311 -5.44 -15.82 -13.44
CA THR A 311 -5.87 -15.49 -14.82
C THR A 311 -5.01 -14.44 -15.52
N ASP A 312 -4.88 -14.62 -16.84
CA ASP A 312 -4.24 -13.64 -17.71
C ASP A 312 -5.22 -12.49 -18.00
N SER A 313 -4.71 -11.26 -18.04
CA SER A 313 -5.48 -10.02 -18.13
C SER A 313 -4.87 -9.06 -19.17
N VAL A 314 -5.46 -7.87 -19.35
CA VAL A 314 -4.92 -6.81 -20.22
C VAL A 314 -4.94 -5.50 -19.45
N ILE A 315 -3.80 -4.82 -19.35
CA ILE A 315 -3.69 -3.52 -18.66
C ILE A 315 -3.21 -2.48 -19.67
N MET A 316 -3.95 -1.37 -19.78
CA MET A 316 -3.66 -0.25 -20.70
C MET A 316 -3.57 -0.60 -22.21
N GLY A 317 -3.95 -1.84 -22.58
CA GLY A 317 -3.83 -2.38 -23.94
C GLY A 317 -2.71 -3.42 -24.09
N ASP A 318 -1.79 -3.50 -23.13
CA ASP A 318 -0.71 -4.49 -23.09
C ASP A 318 -1.19 -5.80 -22.43
N PRO A 319 -0.82 -6.98 -22.96
CA PRO A 319 -1.11 -8.27 -22.31
C PRO A 319 -0.42 -8.38 -20.94
N PHE A 320 -1.17 -8.81 -19.92
CA PHE A 320 -0.70 -9.02 -18.55
C PHE A 320 -0.91 -10.50 -18.15
N PRO A 321 0.03 -11.42 -18.49
CA PRO A 321 -0.04 -12.83 -18.08
C PRO A 321 -0.14 -12.97 -16.56
N ALA A 322 -0.81 -13.99 -16.04
CA ALA A 322 -0.95 -14.21 -14.60
C ALA A 322 0.42 -14.24 -13.90
N ARG A 323 0.51 -13.73 -12.66
CA ARG A 323 1.76 -13.59 -11.90
C ARG A 323 2.20 -14.92 -11.25
N ALA A 324 2.18 -15.99 -12.07
CA ALA A 324 2.18 -17.39 -11.68
C ALA A 324 3.60 -18.00 -11.62
N TRP A 325 4.55 -17.31 -10.99
CA TRP A 325 5.98 -17.63 -11.10
C TRP A 325 6.34 -19.03 -10.60
N GLY A 326 7.11 -19.78 -11.40
CA GLY A 326 7.46 -21.19 -11.20
C GLY A 326 6.36 -22.18 -11.62
N VAL A 327 5.13 -21.69 -11.82
CA VAL A 327 3.94 -22.48 -12.21
C VAL A 327 3.22 -21.89 -13.42
N GLU A 328 3.94 -21.13 -14.27
CA GLU A 328 3.40 -20.50 -15.47
C GLU A 328 2.79 -21.52 -16.44
N HIS A 329 3.34 -22.74 -16.40
CA HIS A 329 2.96 -23.92 -17.20
C HIS A 329 1.64 -24.59 -16.76
N LEU A 330 1.12 -24.29 -15.56
CA LEU A 330 -0.17 -24.81 -15.08
C LEU A 330 -1.34 -24.04 -15.70
N SER A 331 -2.46 -24.72 -15.93
CA SER A 331 -3.72 -24.06 -16.29
C SER A 331 -4.30 -23.24 -15.12
N PRO A 332 -5.22 -22.28 -15.36
CA PRO A 332 -5.90 -21.54 -14.30
C PRO A 332 -6.55 -22.43 -13.22
N ALA A 333 -7.12 -23.58 -13.60
CA ALA A 333 -7.68 -24.53 -12.65
C ALA A 333 -6.59 -25.12 -11.74
N GLU A 334 -5.47 -25.58 -12.30
CA GLU A 334 -4.36 -26.16 -11.55
C GLU A 334 -3.62 -25.12 -10.68
N ARG A 335 -3.50 -23.88 -11.15
CA ARG A 335 -3.02 -22.73 -10.35
C ARG A 335 -3.92 -22.53 -9.12
N MET A 336 -5.24 -22.51 -9.31
CA MET A 336 -6.21 -22.35 -8.23
C MET A 336 -6.18 -23.50 -7.22
N VAL A 337 -6.02 -24.75 -7.68
CA VAL A 337 -5.82 -25.93 -6.81
C VAL A 337 -4.56 -25.75 -5.95
N LYS A 338 -3.40 -25.42 -6.55
CA LYS A 338 -2.14 -25.26 -5.80
C LYS A 338 -2.20 -24.15 -4.76
N LEU A 339 -2.91 -23.05 -5.02
CA LEU A 339 -3.14 -21.99 -4.03
C LEU A 339 -4.00 -22.48 -2.84
N LEU A 340 -5.09 -23.20 -3.11
CA LEU A 340 -5.96 -23.75 -2.07
C LEU A 340 -5.22 -24.80 -1.20
N ASP A 341 -4.40 -25.64 -1.83
CA ASP A 341 -3.56 -26.63 -1.16
C ASP A 341 -2.41 -25.97 -0.35
N ALA A 342 -1.87 -24.84 -0.82
CA ALA A 342 -0.85 -24.09 -0.08
C ALA A 342 -1.38 -23.45 1.21
N GLY A 343 -2.69 -23.17 1.29
CA GLY A 343 -3.36 -22.63 2.48
C GLY A 343 -4.02 -21.26 2.33
N ILE A 344 -4.17 -20.78 1.08
CA ILE A 344 -4.85 -19.53 0.73
C ILE A 344 -6.34 -19.57 1.11
N ASP A 345 -6.88 -18.47 1.61
CA ASP A 345 -8.31 -18.31 1.89
C ASP A 345 -9.07 -17.54 0.79
N GLN A 346 -8.40 -16.62 0.09
CA GLN A 346 -9.01 -15.68 -0.84
C GLN A 346 -8.07 -15.27 -2.00
N PHE A 347 -8.61 -14.91 -3.15
CA PHE A 347 -7.89 -14.54 -4.36
C PHE A 347 -8.03 -13.03 -4.66
N GLY A 348 -6.90 -12.33 -4.64
CA GLY A 348 -6.80 -10.92 -5.01
C GLY A 348 -6.82 -10.71 -6.53
N GLY A 349 -7.58 -9.71 -6.98
CA GLY A 349 -7.74 -9.34 -8.39
C GLY A 349 -8.62 -10.25 -9.23
N GLU A 350 -8.71 -11.53 -8.87
CA GLU A 350 -9.51 -12.53 -9.58
C GLU A 350 -11.03 -12.29 -9.42
N ALA A 351 -11.80 -12.72 -10.43
CA ALA A 351 -13.26 -12.53 -10.48
C ALA A 351 -14.00 -13.72 -11.12
N CYS A 352 -13.47 -14.93 -10.93
CA CYS A 352 -13.84 -16.15 -11.66
C CYS A 352 -14.35 -17.31 -10.75
N PRO A 353 -15.39 -17.10 -9.91
CA PRO A 353 -15.91 -18.14 -9.02
C PRO A 353 -16.45 -19.37 -9.76
N GLU A 354 -16.84 -19.25 -11.03
CA GLU A 354 -17.19 -20.38 -11.88
C GLU A 354 -16.05 -21.41 -12.02
N LEU A 355 -14.79 -20.95 -12.01
CA LEU A 355 -13.60 -21.81 -12.05
C LEU A 355 -13.42 -22.56 -10.71
N LEU A 356 -13.68 -21.91 -9.58
CA LEU A 356 -13.64 -22.55 -8.26
C LEU A 356 -14.75 -23.60 -8.12
N VAL A 357 -15.94 -23.30 -8.64
CA VAL A 357 -17.07 -24.22 -8.72
C VAL A 357 -16.75 -25.43 -9.62
N GLU A 358 -16.04 -25.25 -10.74
CA GLU A 358 -15.56 -26.34 -11.60
C GLU A 358 -14.50 -27.20 -10.87
N VAL A 359 -13.51 -26.57 -10.25
CA VAL A 359 -12.45 -27.25 -9.47
C VAL A 359 -13.06 -28.14 -8.38
N VAL A 360 -14.07 -27.69 -7.64
CA VAL A 360 -14.76 -28.54 -6.65
C VAL A 360 -15.63 -29.61 -7.31
N ARG A 361 -16.37 -29.29 -8.37
CA ARG A 361 -17.24 -30.26 -9.08
C ARG A 361 -16.47 -31.38 -9.78
N SER A 362 -15.24 -31.12 -10.20
CA SER A 362 -14.33 -32.15 -10.75
C SER A 362 -13.81 -33.12 -9.68
N GLY A 363 -13.90 -32.75 -8.40
CA GLY A 363 -13.31 -33.48 -7.27
C GLY A 363 -11.82 -33.17 -7.03
N ALA A 364 -11.23 -32.19 -7.74
CA ALA A 364 -9.84 -31.77 -7.52
C ALA A 364 -9.63 -31.12 -6.14
N VAL A 365 -10.63 -30.38 -5.63
CA VAL A 365 -10.68 -29.89 -4.25
C VAL A 365 -11.99 -30.31 -3.60
N GLY A 366 -11.94 -30.86 -2.39
CA GLY A 366 -13.14 -31.19 -1.62
C GLY A 366 -13.78 -29.95 -1.01
N GLU A 367 -15.11 -29.83 -1.04
CA GLU A 367 -15.84 -28.65 -0.56
C GLU A 367 -15.52 -28.27 0.90
N ALA A 368 -15.21 -29.26 1.76
CA ALA A 368 -14.78 -29.05 3.14
C ALA A 368 -13.48 -28.23 3.27
N ARG A 369 -12.63 -28.16 2.24
CA ARG A 369 -11.49 -27.22 2.19
C ARG A 369 -11.96 -25.78 2.07
N LEU A 370 -13.07 -25.53 1.36
CA LEU A 370 -13.65 -24.19 1.23
C LEU A 370 -14.34 -23.76 2.53
N ASP A 371 -14.94 -24.70 3.27
CA ASP A 371 -15.57 -24.40 4.57
C ASP A 371 -14.60 -23.77 5.58
N VAL A 372 -13.30 -24.11 5.52
CA VAL A 372 -12.25 -23.51 6.36
C VAL A 372 -12.10 -22.01 6.06
N SER A 373 -11.92 -21.66 4.79
CA SER A 373 -11.72 -20.26 4.38
C SER A 373 -13.01 -19.44 4.52
N ALA A 374 -14.15 -20.01 4.11
CA ALA A 374 -15.46 -19.37 4.21
C ALA A 374 -15.80 -19.03 5.67
N ARG A 375 -15.46 -19.90 6.63
CA ARG A 375 -15.60 -19.63 8.07
C ARG A 375 -14.81 -18.39 8.51
N ARG A 376 -13.55 -18.23 8.07
CA ARG A 376 -12.72 -17.04 8.38
C ARG A 376 -13.33 -15.77 7.80
N LEU A 377 -13.70 -15.79 6.51
CA LEU A 377 -14.27 -14.66 5.79
C LEU A 377 -15.62 -14.21 6.38
N LEU A 378 -16.49 -15.16 6.75
CA LEU A 378 -17.75 -14.85 7.44
C LEU A 378 -17.51 -14.35 8.87
N ARG A 379 -16.60 -14.98 9.63
CA ARG A 379 -16.24 -14.56 10.99
C ARG A 379 -15.79 -13.10 11.02
N GLU A 380 -14.91 -12.67 10.11
CA GLU A 380 -14.44 -11.29 10.07
C GLU A 380 -15.60 -10.31 9.84
N LYS A 381 -16.51 -10.59 8.90
CA LYS A 381 -17.72 -9.77 8.65
C LYS A 381 -18.61 -9.65 9.91
N PHE A 382 -18.76 -10.72 10.71
CA PHE A 382 -19.49 -10.66 11.98
C PHE A 382 -18.73 -9.88 13.07
N VAL A 383 -17.42 -10.07 13.21
CA VAL A 383 -16.59 -9.32 14.18
C VAL A 383 -16.59 -7.82 13.86
N LEU A 384 -16.52 -7.46 12.57
CA LEU A 384 -16.67 -6.10 12.08
C LEU A 384 -18.13 -5.58 12.12
N GLY A 385 -19.10 -6.34 12.63
CA GLY A 385 -20.50 -5.93 12.78
C GLY A 385 -21.30 -5.76 11.48
N LEU A 386 -20.77 -6.18 10.33
CA LEU A 386 -21.36 -5.87 9.01
C LEU A 386 -22.71 -6.56 8.77
N PHE A 387 -23.02 -7.64 9.50
CA PHE A 387 -24.34 -8.27 9.46
C PHE A 387 -25.39 -7.57 10.34
N ASP A 388 -24.96 -6.68 11.23
CA ASP A 388 -25.80 -6.04 12.25
C ASP A 388 -26.08 -4.57 11.92
N ASP A 389 -25.08 -3.86 11.38
CA ASP A 389 -25.25 -2.54 10.75
C ASP A 389 -24.34 -2.40 9.51
N PRO A 390 -24.83 -2.81 8.31
CA PRO A 390 -24.06 -2.74 7.07
C PRO A 390 -23.99 -1.34 6.45
N TYR A 391 -24.69 -0.33 6.98
CA TYR A 391 -24.85 0.98 6.32
C TYR A 391 -24.02 2.08 7.00
N VAL A 392 -23.83 3.22 6.31
CA VAL A 392 -23.17 4.41 6.88
C VAL A 392 -24.01 5.67 6.74
N ASP A 393 -23.83 6.59 7.68
CA ASP A 393 -24.43 7.93 7.65
C ASP A 393 -23.67 8.84 6.66
N VAL A 394 -24.38 9.27 5.61
CA VAL A 394 -23.85 10.11 4.52
C VAL A 394 -23.43 11.50 5.00
N GLU A 395 -24.13 12.09 5.97
CA GLU A 395 -23.78 13.41 6.52
C GLU A 395 -22.64 13.30 7.52
N ARG A 396 -22.57 12.19 8.27
CA ARG A 396 -21.36 11.84 9.03
C ARG A 396 -20.14 11.68 8.11
N ALA A 397 -20.28 11.02 6.96
CA ALA A 397 -19.20 10.90 5.98
C ALA A 397 -18.68 12.27 5.52
N ARG A 398 -19.59 13.20 5.20
CA ARG A 398 -19.26 14.59 4.83
C ARG A 398 -18.60 15.39 5.96
N ALA A 399 -18.88 15.08 7.21
CA ALA A 399 -18.33 15.79 8.37
C ALA A 399 -16.97 15.23 8.84
N VAL A 400 -16.74 13.92 8.70
CA VAL A 400 -15.53 13.22 9.20
C VAL A 400 -14.41 13.19 8.15
N VAL A 401 -14.72 12.90 6.89
CA VAL A 401 -13.69 12.77 5.85
C VAL A 401 -13.17 14.14 5.44
N GLY A 402 -11.87 14.35 5.62
CA GLY A 402 -11.21 15.62 5.43
C GLY A 402 -11.48 16.63 6.54
N ALA A 403 -11.85 16.19 7.75
CA ALA A 403 -12.07 17.08 8.88
C ALA A 403 -10.85 18.04 9.09
N PRO A 404 -11.06 19.34 9.39
CA PRO A 404 -9.97 20.32 9.49
C PRO A 404 -8.83 19.90 10.42
N GLU A 405 -9.15 19.27 11.55
CA GLU A 405 -8.20 18.72 12.51
C GLU A 405 -7.36 17.56 11.94
N PHE A 406 -7.94 16.72 11.08
CA PHE A 406 -7.23 15.62 10.42
C PHE A 406 -6.31 16.13 9.31
N ARG A 407 -6.76 17.13 8.54
CA ARG A 407 -5.94 17.79 7.52
C ARG A 407 -4.77 18.57 8.13
N GLU A 408 -4.98 19.28 9.24
CA GLU A 408 -3.88 19.95 9.94
C GLU A 408 -2.93 18.94 10.61
N ALA A 409 -3.41 17.85 11.20
CA ALA A 409 -2.54 16.80 11.73
C ALA A 409 -1.66 16.16 10.63
N GLY A 410 -2.23 15.92 9.44
CA GLY A 410 -1.49 15.46 8.26
C GLY A 410 -0.46 16.48 7.75
N LEU A 411 -0.82 17.77 7.67
CA LEU A 411 0.11 18.85 7.31
C LEU A 411 1.22 19.05 8.35
N ALA A 412 0.93 18.88 9.64
CA ALA A 412 1.93 18.91 10.71
C ALA A 412 2.90 17.72 10.60
N ALA A 413 2.41 16.52 10.27
CA ALA A 413 3.24 15.36 10.01
C ALA A 413 4.12 15.53 8.74
N GLN A 414 3.57 16.10 7.65
CA GLN A 414 4.32 16.48 6.45
C GLN A 414 5.44 17.48 6.76
N ARG A 415 5.12 18.59 7.45
CA ARG A 415 6.10 19.61 7.86
C ARG A 415 7.21 19.01 8.74
N ALA A 416 6.85 18.11 9.65
CA ALA A 416 7.81 17.45 10.51
C ALA A 416 8.71 16.44 9.74
N SER A 417 8.17 15.65 8.81
CA SER A 417 8.86 14.52 8.19
C SER A 417 10.02 14.88 7.26
N VAL A 418 10.10 16.15 6.81
CA VAL A 418 11.20 16.66 5.98
C VAL A 418 12.55 16.44 6.67
N VAL A 419 13.48 15.81 5.95
CA VAL A 419 14.85 15.55 6.42
C VAL A 419 15.80 16.55 5.79
N LEU A 420 16.41 17.41 6.61
CA LEU A 420 17.46 18.33 6.18
C LEU A 420 18.81 17.59 6.15
N LEU A 421 19.38 17.34 4.98
CA LEU A 421 20.63 16.59 4.81
C LEU A 421 21.86 17.50 4.86
N VAL A 422 21.79 18.66 4.22
CA VAL A 422 22.86 19.68 4.16
C VAL A 422 22.26 21.07 4.34
N ASN A 423 22.94 21.94 5.08
CA ASN A 423 22.59 23.36 5.24
C ASN A 423 23.88 24.22 5.20
N GLY A 424 24.52 24.24 4.03
CA GLY A 424 25.76 24.95 3.78
C GLY A 424 25.62 26.45 3.99
N GLY A 425 26.47 27.03 4.84
CA GLY A 425 26.42 28.45 5.17
C GLY A 425 25.16 28.90 5.95
N SER A 426 24.33 27.96 6.42
CA SER A 426 23.07 28.25 7.11
C SER A 426 22.07 29.06 6.26
N VAL A 427 21.88 28.65 5.00
CA VAL A 427 20.90 29.26 4.09
C VAL A 427 19.44 29.01 4.53
N LEU A 428 19.19 27.90 5.25
CA LEU A 428 17.89 27.59 5.85
C LEU A 428 17.88 27.85 7.37
N PRO A 429 16.78 28.41 7.93
CA PRO A 429 15.57 28.86 7.21
C PRO A 429 15.81 30.20 6.50
N PHE A 430 15.33 30.34 5.26
CA PHE A 430 15.47 31.58 4.50
C PHE A 430 14.35 32.58 4.85
N ALA A 431 14.61 33.87 4.68
CA ALA A 431 13.66 34.92 5.05
C ALA A 431 12.46 34.97 4.06
N PRO A 432 11.20 34.97 4.53
CA PRO A 432 10.04 35.10 3.66
C PRO A 432 10.02 36.47 2.95
N GLY A 433 9.47 36.51 1.74
CA GLY A 433 9.43 37.70 0.88
C GLY A 433 10.63 37.85 -0.07
N GLN A 434 11.62 36.95 -0.01
CA GLN A 434 12.72 36.87 -0.98
C GLN A 434 12.23 36.63 -2.42
N ARG A 435 13.08 36.93 -3.41
CA ARG A 435 12.84 36.54 -4.81
C ARG A 435 13.19 35.06 -4.99
N LEU A 436 12.24 34.27 -5.45
CA LEU A 436 12.34 32.81 -5.55
C LEU A 436 12.42 32.40 -7.02
N TYR A 437 13.46 31.64 -7.39
CA TYR A 437 13.39 30.81 -8.59
C TYR A 437 12.89 29.42 -8.18
N VAL A 438 11.92 28.85 -8.89
CA VAL A 438 11.30 27.56 -8.51
C VAL A 438 11.17 26.59 -9.68
N GLU A 439 11.51 25.33 -9.44
CA GLU A 439 11.27 24.20 -10.36
C GLU A 439 10.77 23.00 -9.56
N GLY A 440 9.80 22.25 -10.09
CA GLY A 440 9.19 21.11 -9.39
C GLY A 440 8.31 21.49 -8.18
N VAL A 441 8.08 22.80 -7.96
CA VAL A 441 7.25 23.38 -6.91
C VAL A 441 6.22 24.30 -7.58
N ASP A 442 4.96 24.25 -7.17
CA ASP A 442 3.91 25.11 -7.74
C ASP A 442 4.21 26.61 -7.50
N ALA A 443 4.29 27.37 -8.58
CA ALA A 443 4.61 28.80 -8.54
C ALA A 443 3.50 29.65 -7.88
N GLY A 444 2.25 29.18 -7.89
CA GLY A 444 1.15 29.80 -7.16
C GLY A 444 1.33 29.69 -5.65
N ILE A 445 1.63 28.48 -5.15
CA ILE A 445 1.96 28.23 -3.74
C ILE A 445 3.22 29.01 -3.35
N ALA A 446 4.28 28.93 -4.14
CA ALA A 446 5.53 29.66 -3.88
C ALA A 446 5.35 31.18 -3.80
N SER A 447 4.40 31.76 -4.56
CA SER A 447 4.08 33.19 -4.49
C SER A 447 3.50 33.66 -3.14
N GLY A 448 3.06 32.73 -2.28
CA GLY A 448 2.68 33.02 -0.90
C GLY A 448 3.86 33.23 0.05
N TYR A 449 5.04 32.71 -0.31
CA TYR A 449 6.25 32.74 0.53
C TYR A 449 7.32 33.73 0.02
N GLY A 450 7.26 34.11 -1.26
CA GLY A 450 8.19 35.07 -1.87
C GLY A 450 7.77 35.54 -3.26
N THR A 451 8.59 36.40 -3.87
CA THR A 451 8.34 36.91 -5.24
C THR A 451 8.91 35.93 -6.26
N VAL A 452 8.08 35.13 -6.92
CA VAL A 452 8.56 34.22 -7.96
C VAL A 452 9.12 35.01 -9.16
N VAL A 453 10.32 34.64 -9.62
CA VAL A 453 11.03 35.28 -10.75
C VAL A 453 11.31 34.29 -11.89
N ALA A 454 11.60 34.81 -13.08
CA ALA A 454 11.67 34.00 -14.30
C ALA A 454 13.03 33.31 -14.53
N THR A 455 14.10 33.76 -13.86
CA THR A 455 15.46 33.22 -14.02
C THR A 455 16.22 33.13 -12.70
N PRO A 456 17.21 32.21 -12.56
CA PRO A 456 18.05 32.12 -11.37
C PRO A 456 18.78 33.43 -11.03
N ALA A 457 19.23 34.18 -12.05
CA ALA A 457 19.96 35.43 -11.89
C ALA A 457 19.09 36.60 -11.36
N GLU A 458 17.77 36.45 -11.34
CA GLU A 458 16.84 37.42 -10.76
C GLU A 458 16.44 37.07 -9.31
N ALA A 459 16.86 35.91 -8.79
CA ALA A 459 16.45 35.39 -7.49
C ALA A 459 17.43 35.78 -6.36
N ASP A 460 16.95 35.67 -5.13
CA ASP A 460 17.76 35.69 -3.91
C ASP A 460 18.07 34.27 -3.42
N VAL A 461 17.18 33.31 -3.73
CA VAL A 461 17.32 31.86 -3.49
C VAL A 461 16.58 31.08 -4.58
N ALA A 462 17.11 29.93 -4.99
CA ALA A 462 16.39 28.95 -5.81
C ALA A 462 15.88 27.79 -4.97
N VAL A 463 14.69 27.28 -5.26
CA VAL A 463 14.14 26.05 -4.68
C VAL A 463 13.81 25.09 -5.83
N LEU A 464 14.62 24.04 -5.96
CA LEU A 464 14.45 22.99 -6.95
C LEU A 464 13.91 21.75 -6.24
N ARG A 465 12.94 21.07 -6.85
CA ARG A 465 12.36 19.83 -6.34
C ARG A 465 12.38 18.74 -7.41
N LEU A 466 12.99 17.61 -7.10
CA LEU A 466 13.16 16.48 -8.03
C LEU A 466 12.58 15.18 -7.46
N PRO A 467 12.02 14.28 -8.29
CA PRO A 467 11.80 12.89 -7.89
C PRO A 467 13.15 12.15 -7.78
N ALA A 468 13.15 10.99 -7.11
CA ALA A 468 14.21 10.01 -7.30
C ALA A 468 14.31 9.61 -8.80
N PRO A 469 15.52 9.40 -9.34
CA PRO A 469 15.69 9.03 -10.75
C PRO A 469 15.31 7.57 -10.97
N TRP A 470 14.83 7.26 -12.18
CA TRP A 470 14.37 5.92 -12.56
C TRP A 470 14.44 5.75 -14.09
N GLU A 471 14.32 4.51 -14.58
CA GLU A 471 14.49 4.17 -15.99
C GLU A 471 13.16 3.98 -16.72
N THR A 472 12.95 4.70 -17.83
CA THR A 472 11.77 4.47 -18.68
C THR A 472 11.76 3.07 -19.27
N ARG A 473 10.70 2.32 -18.95
CA ARG A 473 10.43 0.95 -19.38
C ARG A 473 9.44 0.90 -20.56
N PRO A 474 9.26 -0.25 -21.26
CA PRO A 474 8.45 -0.30 -22.47
C PRO A 474 6.95 -0.04 -22.28
N THR A 475 6.35 -0.47 -21.18
CA THR A 475 4.88 -0.40 -20.98
C THR A 475 4.46 0.74 -20.05
N ALA A 476 3.30 1.35 -20.30
CA ALA A 476 2.81 2.48 -19.51
C ALA A 476 2.46 2.12 -18.05
N PHE A 477 2.25 0.84 -17.75
CA PHE A 477 1.99 0.32 -16.40
C PHE A 477 3.29 0.13 -15.60
N GLU A 478 4.30 -0.47 -16.21
CA GLU A 478 5.64 -0.69 -15.62
C GLU A 478 6.34 0.62 -15.25
N ASN A 479 6.14 1.67 -16.06
CA ASN A 479 6.58 3.03 -15.77
C ASN A 479 5.95 3.66 -14.50
N ARG A 480 5.02 3.00 -13.80
CA ARG A 480 4.47 3.47 -12.50
C ARG A 480 5.23 2.96 -11.28
N PHE A 481 6.11 1.98 -11.46
CA PHE A 481 6.89 1.38 -10.38
C PHE A 481 8.25 2.06 -10.17
N HIS A 482 8.68 2.91 -11.12
CA HIS A 482 9.92 3.67 -11.07
C HIS A 482 11.15 2.78 -10.75
N SER A 483 11.35 1.69 -11.49
CA SER A 483 12.52 0.79 -11.34
C SER A 483 13.81 1.34 -11.95
N GLY A 484 14.92 0.63 -11.71
CA GLY A 484 16.23 0.90 -12.34
C GLY A 484 17.12 1.86 -11.53
N SER A 485 18.13 2.42 -12.21
CA SER A 485 19.23 3.20 -11.64
C SER A 485 18.79 4.33 -10.71
N LEU A 486 19.61 4.55 -9.68
CA LEU A 486 19.47 5.60 -8.66
C LEU A 486 20.37 6.82 -8.95
N ASP A 487 21.15 6.80 -10.04
CA ASP A 487 21.94 7.94 -10.53
C ASP A 487 21.05 8.91 -11.33
N PHE A 488 21.19 10.22 -11.07
CA PHE A 488 20.53 11.24 -11.86
C PHE A 488 21.17 11.38 -13.26
N PRO A 489 20.39 11.53 -14.34
CA PRO A 489 20.94 11.75 -15.68
C PRO A 489 21.86 12.98 -15.73
N GLU A 490 22.97 12.90 -16.48
CA GLU A 490 24.00 13.95 -16.57
C GLU A 490 23.41 15.34 -16.89
N ALA A 491 22.38 15.41 -17.72
CA ALA A 491 21.68 16.67 -18.04
C ALA A 491 20.94 17.28 -16.83
N VAL A 492 20.34 16.47 -15.97
CA VAL A 492 19.67 16.92 -14.73
C VAL A 492 20.72 17.41 -13.74
N VAL A 493 21.82 16.67 -13.59
CA VAL A 493 22.95 17.07 -12.75
C VAL A 493 23.54 18.39 -13.23
N GLY A 494 23.84 18.51 -14.52
CA GLY A 494 24.40 19.72 -15.13
C GLY A 494 23.51 20.96 -14.96
N HIS A 495 22.19 20.80 -15.07
CA HIS A 495 21.20 21.87 -14.88
C HIS A 495 21.14 22.35 -13.41
N VAL A 496 21.00 21.45 -12.45
CA VAL A 496 21.04 21.80 -11.00
C VAL A 496 22.34 22.54 -10.65
N LEU A 497 23.47 22.08 -11.19
CA LEU A 497 24.77 22.72 -11.00
C LEU A 497 24.90 24.06 -11.75
N GLU A 498 24.14 24.32 -12.82
CA GLU A 498 24.04 25.65 -13.43
C GLU A 498 23.28 26.63 -12.54
N VAL A 499 22.10 26.24 -12.03
CA VAL A 499 21.31 27.07 -11.10
C VAL A 499 22.11 27.37 -9.83
N ALA A 500 22.74 26.36 -9.22
CA ALA A 500 23.55 26.53 -8.00
C ALA A 500 24.82 27.39 -8.18
N ARG A 501 25.31 27.57 -9.41
CA ARG A 501 26.38 28.53 -9.72
C ARG A 501 25.88 29.97 -9.91
N ALA A 502 24.58 30.17 -10.14
CA ALA A 502 23.98 31.48 -10.35
C ALA A 502 23.42 32.10 -9.06
N VAL A 503 22.85 31.28 -8.17
CA VAL A 503 22.13 31.70 -6.95
C VAL A 503 22.24 30.59 -5.88
N PRO A 504 22.16 30.91 -4.56
CA PRO A 504 22.06 29.87 -3.53
C PRO A 504 20.85 28.96 -3.79
N THR A 505 21.10 27.67 -4.01
CA THR A 505 20.07 26.67 -4.33
C THR A 505 19.75 25.78 -3.15
N VAL A 506 18.47 25.64 -2.86
CA VAL A 506 17.87 24.59 -2.03
C VAL A 506 17.38 23.50 -2.97
N LEU A 507 17.79 22.26 -2.74
CA LEU A 507 17.32 21.08 -3.47
C LEU A 507 16.56 20.14 -2.52
N ASP A 508 15.26 19.94 -2.79
CA ASP A 508 14.50 18.82 -2.21
C ASP A 508 14.47 17.66 -3.19
N VAL A 509 14.68 16.44 -2.69
CA VAL A 509 14.47 15.20 -3.45
C VAL A 509 13.36 14.39 -2.79
N PHE A 510 12.33 14.05 -3.58
CA PHE A 510 11.32 13.09 -3.16
C PHE A 510 11.93 11.67 -3.22
N CYS A 511 12.43 11.22 -2.07
CA CYS A 511 13.18 9.97 -1.93
C CYS A 511 12.25 8.77 -1.71
N GLU A 512 11.39 8.48 -2.69
CA GLU A 512 10.62 7.21 -2.70
C GLU A 512 11.50 5.96 -2.72
N ARG A 513 12.74 6.13 -3.18
CA ARG A 513 13.88 5.21 -3.09
C ARG A 513 15.15 6.01 -2.73
N PRO A 514 16.19 5.38 -2.16
CA PRO A 514 17.45 6.03 -1.78
C PRO A 514 18.31 6.47 -2.98
N ALA A 515 17.94 7.61 -3.58
CA ALA A 515 18.62 8.21 -4.73
C ALA A 515 20.08 8.65 -4.43
N ILE A 516 20.96 8.62 -5.43
CA ILE A 516 22.38 8.98 -5.27
C ILE A 516 22.53 10.51 -5.32
N LEU A 517 22.67 11.14 -4.15
CA LEU A 517 22.76 12.60 -4.01
C LEU A 517 24.20 13.15 -4.05
N THR A 518 25.19 12.28 -4.29
CA THR A 518 26.63 12.63 -4.30
C THR A 518 26.99 13.79 -5.24
N PRO A 519 26.38 13.93 -6.44
CA PRO A 519 26.66 15.07 -7.31
C PRO A 519 26.23 16.44 -6.74
N PHE A 520 25.35 16.46 -5.73
CA PHE A 520 24.73 17.67 -5.20
C PHE A 520 25.23 18.07 -3.81
N ALA A 521 25.61 17.12 -2.96
CA ALA A 521 25.81 17.33 -1.52
C ALA A 521 26.78 18.47 -1.16
N ASP A 522 27.89 18.62 -1.90
CA ASP A 522 28.88 19.70 -1.72
C ASP A 522 28.69 20.89 -2.67
N GLN A 523 27.60 20.92 -3.45
CA GLN A 523 27.38 21.87 -4.55
C GLN A 523 26.14 22.76 -4.38
N VAL A 524 25.10 22.28 -3.69
CA VAL A 524 23.91 23.08 -3.34
C VAL A 524 24.07 23.76 -1.98
N ALA A 525 23.34 24.85 -1.75
CA ALA A 525 23.38 25.57 -0.47
C ALA A 525 22.60 24.82 0.63
N ALA A 526 21.51 24.14 0.27
CA ALA A 526 20.87 23.16 1.14
C ALA A 526 20.34 21.96 0.34
N LEU A 527 20.33 20.79 0.98
CA LEU A 527 19.86 19.53 0.43
C LEU A 527 18.86 18.89 1.42
N LEU A 528 17.71 18.46 0.92
CA LEU A 528 16.66 17.83 1.71
C LEU A 528 16.18 16.53 1.04
N ALA A 529 15.60 15.64 1.85
CA ALA A 529 14.81 14.52 1.40
C ALA A 529 13.38 14.61 1.95
N SER A 530 12.40 14.40 1.08
CA SER A 530 10.96 14.36 1.41
C SER A 530 10.32 13.02 1.01
N PHE A 531 9.25 12.66 1.71
CA PHE A 531 8.65 11.31 1.67
C PHE A 531 7.11 11.41 1.69
N GLY A 532 6.54 12.05 0.67
CA GLY A 532 5.16 12.53 0.71
C GLY A 532 5.11 13.83 1.51
N THR A 533 5.22 14.97 0.81
CA THR A 533 5.16 16.30 1.42
C THR A 533 4.61 17.27 0.38
N SER A 534 3.55 18.01 0.72
CA SER A 534 3.03 19.06 -0.15
C SER A 534 3.99 20.25 -0.24
N ASP A 535 3.95 20.98 -1.37
CA ASP A 535 4.82 22.15 -1.59
C ASP A 535 4.67 23.22 -0.51
N ALA A 536 3.45 23.41 0.02
CA ALA A 536 3.20 24.30 1.15
C ALA A 536 3.92 23.83 2.42
N ALA A 537 3.82 22.54 2.77
CA ALA A 537 4.50 21.97 3.92
C ALA A 537 6.03 22.02 3.78
N LEU A 538 6.58 21.86 2.57
CA LEU A 538 8.00 22.09 2.28
C LEU A 538 8.37 23.56 2.49
N LEU A 539 7.65 24.50 1.89
CA LEU A 539 7.95 25.94 1.97
C LEU A 539 7.80 26.51 3.39
N ASP A 540 6.86 26.01 4.20
CA ASP A 540 6.77 26.28 5.64
C ASP A 540 8.06 25.89 6.37
N VAL A 541 8.64 24.73 6.05
CA VAL A 541 9.93 24.30 6.61
C VAL A 541 11.05 25.21 6.11
N LEU A 542 11.15 25.46 4.80
CA LEU A 542 12.24 26.25 4.20
C LEU A 542 12.26 27.71 4.70
N THR A 543 11.10 28.29 5.02
CA THR A 543 10.97 29.65 5.59
C THR A 543 11.01 29.70 7.12
N GLY A 544 11.10 28.55 7.80
CA GLY A 544 11.16 28.48 9.26
C GLY A 544 9.82 28.70 9.98
N ALA A 545 8.69 28.69 9.26
CA ALA A 545 7.36 28.59 9.86
C ALA A 545 7.16 27.23 10.54
N ALA A 546 7.85 26.19 10.05
CA ALA A 546 8.05 24.92 10.71
C ALA A 546 9.55 24.56 10.78
N ALA A 547 9.90 23.61 11.66
CA ALA A 547 11.26 23.08 11.77
C ALA A 547 11.32 21.64 11.26
N PRO A 548 12.36 21.26 10.48
CA PRO A 548 12.54 19.89 10.00
C PRO A 548 12.85 18.98 11.19
N GLN A 549 12.12 17.88 11.31
CA GLN A 549 12.23 16.92 12.42
C GLN A 549 12.51 15.50 11.94
N GLY A 550 12.44 15.24 10.64
CA GLY A 550 12.80 13.97 10.04
C GLY A 550 14.27 13.62 10.24
N VAL A 551 14.54 12.32 10.21
CA VAL A 551 15.86 11.72 10.00
C VAL A 551 15.73 10.60 8.97
N LEU A 552 16.78 10.22 8.26
CA LEU A 552 16.67 9.22 7.20
C LEU A 552 16.14 7.86 7.70
N PRO A 553 15.21 7.21 6.97
CA PRO A 553 14.70 5.86 7.26
C PRO A 553 15.57 4.73 6.66
N PHE A 554 16.60 5.07 5.88
CA PHE A 554 17.60 4.19 5.28
C PHE A 554 18.96 4.90 5.15
N ASP A 555 20.03 4.19 4.80
CA ASP A 555 21.27 4.77 4.28
C ASP A 555 21.05 5.32 2.86
N LEU A 556 21.65 6.46 2.52
CA LEU A 556 21.71 6.99 1.14
C LEU A 556 23.03 6.57 0.49
N PRO A 557 23.03 5.78 -0.62
CA PRO A 557 24.25 5.26 -1.24
C PRO A 557 25.08 6.37 -1.91
N ARG A 558 26.41 6.17 -1.94
CA ARG A 558 27.34 7.12 -2.58
C ARG A 558 27.42 6.98 -4.11
N SER A 559 27.15 5.80 -4.66
CA SER A 559 27.18 5.51 -6.11
C SER A 559 26.44 4.20 -6.46
N MET A 560 26.10 4.00 -7.73
CA MET A 560 25.53 2.72 -8.19
C MET A 560 26.48 1.54 -8.00
N ASP A 561 27.80 1.74 -8.09
CA ASP A 561 28.79 0.70 -7.77
C ASP A 561 28.64 0.18 -6.33
N ALA A 562 28.33 1.05 -5.37
CA ALA A 562 28.12 0.67 -3.97
C ALA A 562 26.80 -0.10 -3.77
N VAL A 563 25.76 0.22 -4.57
CA VAL A 563 24.47 -0.49 -4.58
C VAL A 563 24.61 -1.87 -5.21
N ILE A 564 25.26 -1.96 -6.37
CA ILE A 564 25.52 -3.22 -7.10
C ILE A 564 26.42 -4.17 -6.28
N ALA A 565 27.27 -3.64 -5.40
CA ALA A 565 28.09 -4.41 -4.47
C ALA A 565 27.36 -4.85 -3.18
N SER A 566 26.18 -4.29 -2.89
CA SER A 566 25.38 -4.61 -1.69
C SER A 566 24.51 -5.86 -1.91
N ARG A 567 24.08 -6.49 -0.81
CA ARG A 567 23.26 -7.72 -0.84
C ARG A 567 21.77 -7.41 -0.63
N PRO A 568 20.87 -7.78 -1.57
CA PRO A 568 19.44 -7.43 -1.51
C PRO A 568 18.70 -7.80 -0.22
N ASP A 569 19.15 -8.80 0.54
CA ASP A 569 18.52 -9.23 1.80
C ASP A 569 19.09 -8.55 3.07
N VAL A 570 20.13 -7.71 2.97
CA VAL A 570 20.89 -7.19 4.11
C VAL A 570 20.74 -5.67 4.26
N PRO A 571 20.17 -5.15 5.37
CA PRO A 571 20.14 -3.71 5.63
C PRO A 571 21.53 -3.17 5.96
N PHE A 572 21.79 -1.92 5.58
CA PHE A 572 23.03 -1.17 5.80
C PHE A 572 24.29 -1.82 5.18
N ASP A 573 24.13 -2.59 4.09
CA ASP A 573 25.25 -3.33 3.47
C ASP A 573 26.12 -2.47 2.53
N THR A 574 25.73 -1.21 2.28
CA THR A 574 26.58 -0.25 1.56
C THR A 574 27.72 0.24 2.45
N ALA A 575 28.97 -0.11 2.11
CA ALA A 575 30.11 0.06 3.01
C ALA A 575 30.55 1.52 3.31
N ASP A 576 30.11 2.49 2.50
CA ASP A 576 30.43 3.92 2.63
C ASP A 576 29.29 4.77 2.03
N PRO A 577 28.15 4.92 2.74
CA PRO A 577 27.02 5.71 2.27
C PRO A 577 27.33 7.21 2.32
N LEU A 578 26.60 7.99 1.52
CA LEU A 578 26.68 9.44 1.53
C LEU A 578 26.12 10.04 2.82
N PHE A 579 24.99 9.51 3.29
CA PHE A 579 24.37 9.85 4.57
C PHE A 579 23.83 8.57 5.20
N HIS A 580 24.05 8.40 6.50
CA HIS A 580 23.54 7.24 7.24
C HIS A 580 22.07 7.39 7.65
N PHE A 581 21.40 6.26 7.84
CA PHE A 581 20.18 6.11 8.62
C PHE A 581 20.26 6.89 9.93
N GLY A 582 19.25 7.73 10.19
CA GLY A 582 19.25 8.62 11.36
C GLY A 582 19.97 9.95 11.16
N HIS A 583 20.60 10.20 10.01
CA HIS A 583 21.06 11.55 9.65
C HIS A 583 19.88 12.49 9.41
N GLY A 584 19.99 13.73 9.88
CA GLY A 584 18.97 14.77 9.76
C GLY A 584 19.32 15.98 10.63
N LEU A 585 19.64 17.09 9.98
CA LEU A 585 20.01 18.35 10.61
C LEU A 585 18.79 19.11 11.15
N ARG A 586 19.05 20.14 11.96
CA ARG A 586 18.07 21.07 12.54
C ARG A 586 18.53 22.51 12.28
N TYR A 587 17.69 23.47 12.66
CA TYR A 587 18.02 24.90 12.72
C TYR A 587 18.67 25.28 14.06
#